data_AF-A0AAV9THJ0-F1
#
_entry.id   AF-A0AAV9THJ0-F1
#
_cell.length_a   1.000
_cell.length_b   1.000
_cell.length_c   1.000
_cell.angle_alpha   90.00
_cell.angle_beta   90.00
_cell.angle_gamma   90.00
#
_symmetry.space_group_name_H-M   'P 1'
#
loop_
_entity.id
_entity.type
_entity.pdbx_description
1 polymer ?
#
loop_
_entity_poly.entity_id
_entity_poly.type
_entity_poly.pdbx_seq_one_letter_code
_entity_poly.pdbx_strand_id
1 'polypeptide(L)'
;MATSSQPAGPLDEGPPYRSFEELRGDPTVAVVFTAAAKRLFWPLDGVFPTALSVMKTLRSADDLEPYFQQTLGGGGIWHEIAQLPLTEPKVSSVEASVYDLEQWEFNWVAWHAHHEGEPANPEYVTYGDLSDEDRPYATEPKEDGSWEEDSDTEFLVRCCGQDRPLRKRGQKLVVTPAAGGHFVTTHDYVSAVHSWLMGLRPEILLAKTVAQPEPHPGSAGMAWMVDQGPEHKVEAKQSWIQAHGGGPPRPIPASTAAILARIRASRNR
;
A
#
# COMPACT_ATOMS: atom_id res chain seq x y z
N MET A 1 -4.16 -4.21 -65.08
CA MET A 1 -3.55 -3.46 -63.96
C MET A 1 -4.27 -3.89 -62.70
N ALA A 2 -3.61 -4.70 -61.87
CA ALA A 2 -4.21 -5.30 -60.68
C ALA A 2 -4.07 -4.35 -59.50
N THR A 3 -5.20 -3.92 -58.93
CA THR A 3 -5.26 -3.24 -57.64
C THR A 3 -5.22 -4.30 -56.54
N SER A 4 -4.08 -4.42 -55.86
CA SER A 4 -3.93 -5.27 -54.69
C SER A 4 -4.31 -4.49 -53.45
N SER A 5 -5.51 -4.75 -52.91
CA SER A 5 -5.92 -4.29 -51.59
C SER A 5 -5.31 -5.22 -50.54
N GLN A 6 -4.40 -4.71 -49.72
CA GLN A 6 -3.95 -5.42 -48.52
C GLN A 6 -5.09 -5.45 -47.48
N PRO A 7 -5.40 -6.60 -46.88
CA PRO A 7 -6.33 -6.63 -45.75
C PRO A 7 -5.63 -6.08 -44.51
N ALA A 8 -6.32 -5.19 -43.79
CA ALA A 8 -5.98 -4.83 -42.42
C ALA A 8 -5.95 -6.12 -41.58
N GLY A 9 -4.84 -6.37 -40.89
CA GLY A 9 -4.74 -7.48 -39.95
C GLY A 9 -5.76 -7.33 -38.82
N PRO A 10 -6.17 -8.44 -38.16
CA PRO A 10 -7.13 -8.37 -37.08
C PRO A 10 -6.56 -7.54 -35.93
N LEU A 11 -7.36 -6.58 -35.45
CA LEU A 11 -7.16 -6.00 -34.12
C LEU A 11 -7.22 -7.18 -33.13
N ASP A 12 -6.21 -7.27 -32.28
CA ASP A 12 -6.09 -8.28 -31.22
C ASP A 12 -7.16 -8.02 -30.14
N GLU A 13 -8.43 -8.28 -30.48
CA GLU A 13 -9.57 -8.30 -29.55
C GLU A 13 -9.58 -9.65 -28.82
N GLY A 14 -8.53 -9.90 -28.02
CA GLY A 14 -8.60 -10.94 -26.99
C GLY A 14 -9.76 -10.66 -26.01
N PRO A 15 -10.27 -11.69 -25.30
CA PRO A 15 -11.30 -11.47 -24.28
C PRO A 15 -10.83 -10.39 -23.29
N PRO A 16 -11.73 -9.51 -22.80
CA PRO A 16 -11.35 -8.41 -21.93
C PRO A 16 -10.63 -8.97 -20.70
N TYR A 17 -9.50 -8.35 -20.35
CA TYR A 17 -8.75 -8.73 -19.16
C TYR A 17 -9.68 -8.68 -17.93
N ARG A 18 -9.55 -9.65 -17.02
CA ARG A 18 -10.25 -9.63 -15.72
C ARG A 18 -9.66 -8.54 -14.82
N SER A 19 -10.44 -8.04 -13.88
CA SER A 19 -9.95 -7.14 -12.83
C SER A 19 -9.00 -7.86 -11.87
N PHE A 20 -8.19 -7.10 -11.14
CA PHE A 20 -7.33 -7.65 -10.09
C PHE A 20 -8.13 -8.38 -9.01
N GLU A 21 -9.29 -7.84 -8.62
CA GLU A 21 -10.14 -8.38 -7.57
C GLU A 21 -10.77 -9.70 -7.99
N GLU A 22 -11.25 -9.81 -9.24
CA GLU A 22 -11.75 -11.07 -9.81
C GLU A 22 -10.67 -12.15 -9.83
N LEU A 23 -9.43 -11.79 -10.22
CA LEU A 23 -8.31 -12.74 -10.20
C LEU A 23 -7.90 -13.13 -8.79
N ARG A 24 -7.89 -12.20 -7.84
CA ARG A 24 -7.56 -12.47 -6.44
C ARG A 24 -8.57 -13.41 -5.79
N GLY A 25 -9.84 -13.35 -6.21
CA GLY A 25 -10.90 -14.27 -5.75
C GLY A 25 -10.82 -15.67 -6.38
N ASP A 26 -10.05 -15.85 -7.45
CA ASP A 26 -9.88 -17.11 -8.16
C ASP A 26 -8.70 -17.92 -7.58
N PRO A 27 -8.94 -19.04 -6.87
CA PRO A 27 -7.86 -19.81 -6.23
C PRO A 27 -6.94 -20.50 -7.24
N THR A 28 -7.29 -20.50 -8.53
CA THR A 28 -6.50 -21.15 -9.59
C THR A 28 -5.48 -20.23 -10.24
N VAL A 29 -5.57 -18.91 -10.01
CA VAL A 29 -4.69 -17.91 -10.64
C VAL A 29 -3.98 -17.09 -9.59
N ALA A 30 -2.64 -17.08 -9.65
CA ALA A 30 -1.84 -16.17 -8.86
C ALA A 30 -1.66 -14.86 -9.64
N VAL A 31 -2.35 -13.79 -9.23
CA VAL A 31 -2.08 -12.43 -9.71
C VAL A 31 -0.99 -11.78 -8.87
N VAL A 32 0.11 -11.36 -9.51
CA VAL A 32 1.26 -10.76 -8.83
C VAL A 32 1.76 -9.54 -9.58
N PHE A 33 2.35 -8.59 -8.86
CA PHE A 33 3.06 -7.48 -9.50
C PHE A 33 4.24 -8.01 -10.32
N THR A 34 4.43 -7.43 -11.51
CA THR A 34 5.51 -7.82 -12.43
C THR A 34 6.87 -7.50 -11.80
N ALA A 35 7.93 -8.20 -12.25
CA ALA A 35 9.29 -7.87 -11.83
C ALA A 35 9.68 -6.42 -12.19
N ALA A 36 9.09 -5.85 -13.24
CA ALA A 36 9.28 -4.46 -13.63
C ALA A 36 8.62 -3.49 -12.64
N ALA A 37 7.32 -3.68 -12.33
CA ALA A 37 6.62 -2.87 -11.33
C ALA A 37 7.31 -2.95 -9.96
N LYS A 38 7.83 -4.13 -9.62
CA LYS A 38 8.57 -4.36 -8.37
C LYS A 38 9.87 -3.56 -8.24
N ARG A 39 10.38 -2.97 -9.32
CA ARG A 39 11.57 -2.10 -9.28
C ARG A 39 11.25 -0.67 -8.88
N LEU A 40 9.99 -0.30 -8.71
CA LEU A 40 9.61 1.05 -8.30
C LEU A 40 10.23 1.40 -6.94
N PHE A 41 10.92 2.53 -6.91
CA PHE A 41 11.39 3.18 -5.71
C PHE A 41 10.48 4.38 -5.45
N TRP A 42 9.59 4.23 -4.48
CA TRP A 42 8.44 5.13 -4.33
C TRP A 42 8.39 5.79 -2.94
N PRO A 43 8.98 6.98 -2.79
CA PRO A 43 8.82 7.77 -1.58
C PRO A 43 7.37 8.23 -1.40
N LEU A 44 6.89 8.23 -0.16
CA LEU A 44 5.65 8.93 0.23
C LEU A 44 5.95 10.42 0.43
N ASP A 45 6.50 11.07 -0.59
CA ASP A 45 6.81 12.49 -0.63
C ASP A 45 7.01 12.96 -2.08
N GLY A 46 7.08 14.27 -2.27
CA GLY A 46 7.38 14.91 -3.55
C GLY A 46 6.19 14.99 -4.49
N VAL A 47 6.48 15.37 -5.74
CA VAL A 47 5.47 15.56 -6.79
C VAL A 47 5.74 14.58 -7.93
N PHE A 48 4.68 13.90 -8.38
CA PHE A 48 4.73 13.06 -9.57
C PHE A 48 4.99 13.90 -10.84
N PRO A 49 5.83 13.44 -11.78
CA PRO A 49 6.53 12.15 -11.78
C PRO A 49 7.93 12.17 -11.13
N THR A 50 8.45 13.34 -10.79
CA THR A 50 9.84 13.54 -10.34
C THR A 50 10.19 12.89 -9.00
N ALA A 51 9.18 12.57 -8.18
CA ALA A 51 9.37 11.91 -6.89
C ALA A 51 9.76 10.43 -7.00
N LEU A 52 9.45 9.79 -8.13
CA LEU A 52 9.65 8.35 -8.30
C LEU A 52 10.98 8.05 -8.99
N SER A 53 11.57 6.93 -8.59
CA SER A 53 12.76 6.35 -9.23
C SER A 53 12.55 4.87 -9.50
N VAL A 54 13.46 4.27 -10.25
CA VAL A 54 13.45 2.86 -10.62
C VAL A 54 14.77 2.24 -10.22
N MET A 55 14.74 1.16 -9.43
CA MET A 55 15.93 0.36 -9.15
C MET A 55 16.38 -0.35 -10.41
N LYS A 56 17.68 -0.46 -10.69
CA LYS A 56 18.16 -1.25 -11.85
C LYS A 56 17.81 -2.73 -11.78
N THR A 57 17.75 -3.29 -10.58
CA THR A 57 17.33 -4.66 -10.29
C THR A 57 16.39 -4.67 -9.08
N LEU A 58 15.73 -5.80 -8.81
CA LEU A 58 14.87 -5.97 -7.63
C LEU A 58 15.57 -5.80 -6.28
N ARG A 59 16.92 -5.82 -6.26
CA ARG A 59 17.74 -5.77 -5.04
C ARG A 59 18.77 -4.65 -5.04
N SER A 60 18.55 -3.59 -5.83
CA SER A 60 19.50 -2.48 -5.97
C SER A 60 18.88 -1.15 -5.53
N ALA A 61 18.40 -1.10 -4.29
CA ALA A 61 17.84 0.13 -3.71
C ALA A 61 18.84 1.31 -3.64
N ASP A 62 20.14 1.03 -3.75
CA ASP A 62 21.22 2.02 -3.78
C ASP A 62 21.64 2.45 -5.20
N ASP A 63 21.07 1.83 -6.25
CA ASP A 63 21.37 2.14 -7.66
C ASP A 63 20.08 2.42 -8.44
N LEU A 64 19.78 3.71 -8.59
CA LEU A 64 18.49 4.23 -9.03
C LEU A 64 18.61 5.00 -10.35
N GLU A 65 17.60 4.82 -11.20
CA GLU A 65 17.38 5.58 -12.43
C GLU A 65 16.10 6.42 -12.28
N PRO A 66 16.03 7.62 -12.88
CA PRO A 66 14.83 8.45 -12.80
C PRO A 66 13.64 7.76 -13.46
N TYR A 67 12.46 7.82 -12.83
CA TYR A 67 11.23 7.33 -13.47
C TYR A 67 10.81 8.19 -14.67
N PHE A 68 11.10 9.50 -14.60
CA PHE A 68 10.88 10.46 -15.67
C PHE A 68 12.07 11.42 -15.76
N GLN A 69 12.57 11.62 -16.98
CA GLN A 69 13.66 12.55 -17.27
C GLN A 69 13.11 13.74 -18.06
N GLN A 70 13.08 14.92 -17.44
CA GLN A 70 12.70 16.15 -18.15
C GLN A 70 13.80 16.56 -19.13
N THR A 71 13.42 16.90 -20.36
CA THR A 71 14.36 17.36 -21.39
C THR A 71 14.36 18.89 -21.48
N LEU A 72 15.47 19.46 -21.98
CA LEU A 72 15.67 20.91 -22.10
C LEU A 72 14.60 21.65 -22.93
N GLY A 73 13.79 20.92 -23.70
CA GLY A 73 12.69 21.46 -24.51
C GLY A 73 11.30 21.41 -23.86
N GLY A 74 11.21 21.10 -22.56
CA GLY A 74 9.93 21.03 -21.84
C GLY A 74 9.16 19.71 -22.02
N GLY A 75 9.67 18.79 -22.83
CA GLY A 75 9.20 17.40 -22.89
C GLY A 75 9.86 16.52 -21.81
N GLY A 76 9.66 15.22 -21.91
CA GLY A 76 10.42 14.27 -21.10
C GLY A 76 10.31 12.84 -21.59
N ILE A 77 11.19 12.01 -21.04
CA ILE A 77 11.35 10.61 -21.39
C ILE A 77 10.93 9.78 -20.17
N TRP A 78 9.94 8.91 -20.37
CA TRP A 78 9.51 7.94 -19.36
C TRP A 78 10.45 6.74 -19.34
N HIS A 79 10.70 6.20 -18.16
CA HIS A 79 11.39 4.93 -18.01
C HIS A 79 10.59 3.79 -18.66
N GLU A 80 11.26 2.79 -19.24
CA GLU A 80 10.62 1.67 -19.98
C GLU A 80 9.49 0.96 -19.21
N ILE A 81 9.67 0.78 -17.90
CA ILE A 81 8.68 0.12 -17.04
C ILE A 81 7.32 0.82 -17.02
N ALA A 82 7.27 2.13 -17.31
CA ALA A 82 6.04 2.91 -17.32
C ALA A 82 4.99 2.30 -18.25
N GLN A 83 5.43 1.73 -19.38
CA GLN A 83 4.55 1.12 -20.39
C GLN A 83 4.32 -0.39 -20.17
N LEU A 84 5.01 -0.99 -19.20
CA LEU A 84 4.87 -2.42 -18.91
C LEU A 84 3.62 -2.67 -18.03
N PRO A 85 3.00 -3.86 -18.14
CA PRO A 85 1.90 -4.24 -17.27
C PRO A 85 2.26 -4.14 -15.79
N LEU A 86 1.31 -3.68 -14.99
CA LEU A 86 1.47 -3.65 -13.53
C LEU A 86 1.58 -5.07 -12.96
N THR A 87 0.74 -5.99 -13.44
CA THR A 87 0.61 -7.36 -12.93
C THR A 87 0.80 -8.43 -13.99
N GLU A 88 1.12 -9.63 -13.53
CA GLU A 88 1.03 -10.87 -14.29
C GLU A 88 0.03 -11.82 -13.57
N PRO A 89 -1.04 -12.28 -14.24
CA PRO A 89 -1.46 -11.85 -15.56
C PRO A 89 -1.94 -10.39 -15.59
N LYS A 90 -2.03 -9.82 -16.79
CA LYS A 90 -2.53 -8.47 -17.04
C LYS A 90 -3.97 -8.33 -16.57
N VAL A 91 -4.32 -7.15 -16.04
CA VAL A 91 -5.66 -6.85 -15.50
C VAL A 91 -6.26 -5.59 -16.12
N SER A 92 -7.59 -5.54 -16.17
CA SER A 92 -8.36 -4.38 -16.68
C SER A 92 -8.62 -3.31 -15.63
N SER A 93 -8.48 -3.62 -14.34
CA SER A 93 -8.56 -2.64 -13.25
C SER A 93 -7.85 -3.15 -12.01
N VAL A 94 -7.47 -2.22 -11.13
CA VAL A 94 -6.89 -2.51 -9.82
C VAL A 94 -7.49 -1.58 -8.79
N GLU A 95 -7.97 -2.11 -7.67
CA GLU A 95 -8.39 -1.31 -6.52
C GLU A 95 -7.22 -1.14 -5.54
N ALA A 96 -6.70 0.08 -5.44
CA ALA A 96 -5.70 0.44 -4.45
C ALA A 96 -6.38 0.77 -3.10
N SER A 97 -5.81 0.29 -1.99
CA SER A 97 -6.21 0.63 -0.62
C SER A 97 -4.98 0.99 0.22
N VAL A 98 -5.18 1.49 1.45
CA VAL A 98 -4.07 1.82 2.36
C VAL A 98 -4.17 0.99 3.64
N TYR A 99 -3.31 -0.02 3.76
CA TYR A 99 -3.25 -0.92 4.92
C TYR A 99 -3.16 -0.15 6.24
N ASP A 100 -2.37 0.92 6.28
CA ASP A 100 -2.15 1.71 7.49
C ASP A 100 -3.43 2.38 8.01
N LEU A 101 -4.30 2.83 7.10
CA LEU A 101 -5.59 3.42 7.46
C LEU A 101 -6.61 2.33 7.83
N GLU A 102 -6.58 1.18 7.14
CA GLU A 102 -7.40 0.03 7.49
C GLU A 102 -7.12 -0.49 8.90
N GLN A 103 -5.85 -0.50 9.31
CA GLN A 103 -5.45 -0.97 10.63
C GLN A 103 -5.50 0.12 11.71
N TRP A 104 -5.65 1.39 11.34
CA TRP A 104 -5.46 2.52 12.27
C TRP A 104 -6.35 2.42 13.51
N GLU A 105 -7.66 2.26 13.33
CA GLU A 105 -8.61 2.15 14.44
C GLU A 105 -8.35 0.94 15.32
N PHE A 106 -8.12 -0.23 14.71
CA PHE A 106 -7.84 -1.46 15.45
C PHE A 106 -6.57 -1.34 16.29
N ASN A 107 -5.49 -0.81 15.69
CA ASN A 107 -4.24 -0.57 16.41
C ASN A 107 -4.42 0.46 17.53
N TRP A 108 -5.24 1.49 17.30
CA TRP A 108 -5.54 2.50 18.30
C TRP A 108 -6.26 1.89 19.49
N VAL A 109 -7.33 1.12 19.26
CA VAL A 109 -8.07 0.45 20.33
C VAL A 109 -7.17 -0.53 21.07
N ALA A 110 -6.43 -1.37 20.35
CA ALA A 110 -5.55 -2.37 20.96
C ALA A 110 -4.48 -1.75 21.86
N TRP A 111 -3.91 -0.61 21.46
CA TRP A 111 -2.92 0.12 22.26
C TRP A 111 -3.55 0.74 23.50
N HIS A 112 -4.72 1.38 23.36
CA HIS A 112 -5.36 2.13 24.44
C HIS A 112 -6.26 1.29 25.36
N ALA A 113 -6.51 0.01 25.04
CA ALA A 113 -7.48 -0.84 25.75
C ALA A 113 -7.20 -1.04 27.25
N HIS A 114 -5.95 -0.90 27.68
CA HIS A 114 -5.53 -1.11 29.07
C HIS A 114 -5.01 0.16 29.75
N HIS A 115 -5.23 1.32 29.13
CA HIS A 115 -4.85 2.59 29.72
C HIS A 115 -5.85 2.99 30.79
N GLU A 116 -5.36 3.51 31.93
CA GLU A 116 -6.16 3.94 33.05
C GLU A 116 -5.54 5.18 33.69
N GLY A 117 -6.38 6.09 34.21
CA GLY A 117 -5.94 7.28 34.95
C GLY A 117 -5.08 8.27 34.15
N GLU A 118 -4.49 9.22 34.87
CA GLU A 118 -3.59 10.23 34.31
C GLU A 118 -2.24 9.62 33.91
N PRO A 119 -1.64 10.00 32.75
CA PRO A 119 -2.05 11.06 31.83
C PRO A 119 -2.94 10.55 30.66
N ALA A 120 -3.33 9.28 30.66
CA ALA A 120 -4.03 8.68 29.54
C ALA A 120 -5.51 9.11 29.48
N ASN A 121 -6.19 9.21 30.62
CA ASN A 121 -7.59 9.65 30.76
C ASN A 121 -8.50 9.09 29.65
N PRO A 122 -8.73 7.77 29.61
CA PRO A 122 -9.62 7.19 28.62
C PRO A 122 -11.07 7.67 28.83
N GLU A 123 -11.74 8.02 27.75
CA GLU A 123 -13.15 8.43 27.74
C GLU A 123 -13.98 7.37 27.02
N TYR A 124 -14.99 6.85 27.72
CA TYR A 124 -15.92 5.84 27.21
C TYR A 124 -17.31 6.44 27.11
N VAL A 125 -18.06 6.02 26.09
CA VAL A 125 -19.50 6.24 25.95
C VAL A 125 -20.18 4.90 25.74
N THR A 126 -21.49 4.81 25.99
CA THR A 126 -22.22 3.59 25.63
C THR A 126 -22.43 3.56 24.11
N TYR A 127 -22.46 2.38 23.52
CA TYR A 127 -22.69 2.22 22.08
C TYR A 127 -24.04 2.83 21.64
N GLY A 128 -25.06 2.73 22.50
CA GLY A 128 -26.37 3.33 22.28
C GLY A 128 -26.32 4.86 22.13
N ASP A 129 -25.41 5.51 22.87
CA ASP A 129 -25.22 6.97 22.86
C ASP A 129 -24.43 7.48 21.63
N LEU A 130 -23.82 6.59 20.84
CA LEU A 130 -23.13 6.99 19.61
C LEU A 130 -24.12 7.47 18.56
N SER A 131 -23.73 8.51 17.83
CA SER A 131 -24.45 8.94 16.62
C SER A 131 -24.41 7.84 15.55
N ASP A 132 -25.39 7.81 14.65
CA ASP A 132 -25.39 6.86 13.53
C ASP A 132 -24.13 6.98 12.65
N GLU A 133 -23.56 8.19 12.57
CA GLU A 133 -22.32 8.43 11.82
C GLU A 133 -21.09 7.82 12.51
N ASP A 134 -21.11 7.69 13.85
CA ASP A 134 -19.98 7.22 14.66
C ASP A 134 -20.04 5.71 14.96
N ARG A 135 -21.18 5.04 14.75
CA ARG A 135 -21.36 3.61 15.02
C ARG A 135 -20.57 2.73 14.04
N PRO A 136 -19.54 1.98 14.50
CA PRO A 136 -18.69 1.20 13.61
C PRO A 136 -19.23 -0.18 13.21
N TYR A 137 -20.24 -0.71 13.90
CA TYR A 137 -20.73 -2.08 13.72
C TYR A 137 -22.03 -2.20 12.91
N ALA A 138 -22.57 -1.07 12.45
CA ALA A 138 -23.90 -0.99 11.88
C ALA A 138 -23.88 -0.32 10.50
N THR A 139 -24.04 -1.10 9.44
CA THR A 139 -24.39 -0.55 8.11
C THR A 139 -25.89 -0.43 7.92
N GLU A 140 -26.71 -1.23 8.62
CA GLU A 140 -28.17 -1.12 8.63
C GLU A 140 -28.75 -1.45 10.02
N PRO A 141 -29.82 -0.75 10.45
CA PRO A 141 -30.60 -1.11 11.63
C PRO A 141 -31.21 -2.50 11.45
N LYS A 142 -31.42 -3.22 12.56
CA LYS A 142 -32.30 -4.40 12.54
C LYS A 142 -33.69 -3.99 12.04
N GLU A 143 -34.44 -4.94 11.49
CA GLU A 143 -35.77 -4.74 10.88
C GLU A 143 -36.79 -4.08 11.85
N ASP A 144 -36.54 -4.15 13.16
CA ASP A 144 -37.33 -3.52 14.23
C ASP A 144 -36.84 -2.10 14.63
N GLY A 145 -35.79 -1.59 13.99
CA GLY A 145 -35.15 -0.31 14.31
C GLY A 145 -34.35 -0.33 15.61
N SER A 146 -34.18 -1.49 16.25
CA SER A 146 -33.48 -1.62 17.53
C SER A 146 -31.98 -1.86 17.33
N TRP A 147 -31.19 -1.13 18.11
CA TRP A 147 -29.74 -1.30 18.22
C TRP A 147 -29.34 -1.93 19.56
N GLU A 148 -30.32 -2.52 20.26
CA GLU A 148 -30.39 -2.63 21.73
C GLU A 148 -29.66 -3.84 22.32
N GLU A 149 -29.19 -4.80 21.52
CA GLU A 149 -28.50 -5.98 22.09
C GLU A 149 -27.12 -5.62 22.67
N ASP A 150 -26.49 -4.56 22.17
CA ASP A 150 -25.15 -4.10 22.58
C ASP A 150 -25.15 -2.61 22.95
N SER A 151 -26.31 -1.98 23.20
CA SER A 151 -26.39 -0.54 23.51
C SER A 151 -25.59 -0.14 24.74
N ASP A 152 -25.53 -1.03 25.75
CA ASP A 152 -24.81 -0.83 27.00
C ASP A 152 -23.30 -1.11 26.88
N THR A 153 -22.82 -1.58 25.72
CA THR A 153 -21.41 -1.89 25.51
C THR A 153 -20.58 -0.60 25.55
N GLU A 154 -19.57 -0.57 26.42
CA GLU A 154 -18.64 0.55 26.52
C GLU A 154 -17.81 0.69 25.23
N PHE A 155 -17.78 1.91 24.72
CA PHE A 155 -17.07 2.28 23.52
C PHE A 155 -16.03 3.36 23.83
N LEU A 156 -14.74 2.99 23.73
CA LEU A 156 -13.64 3.93 23.91
C LEU A 156 -13.62 4.95 22.75
N VAL A 157 -13.86 6.23 23.05
CA VAL A 157 -13.90 7.31 22.05
C VAL A 157 -12.65 8.18 22.05
N ARG A 158 -11.96 8.29 23.19
CA ARG A 158 -10.78 9.16 23.34
C ARG A 158 -9.84 8.57 24.37
N CYS A 159 -8.53 8.73 24.16
CA CYS A 159 -7.49 8.33 25.11
C CYS A 159 -6.18 9.02 24.75
N CYS A 160 -5.31 9.28 25.74
CA CYS A 160 -4.03 9.98 25.57
C CYS A 160 -4.16 11.35 24.87
N GLY A 161 -5.30 12.02 25.05
CA GLY A 161 -5.61 13.29 24.36
C GLY A 161 -5.84 13.14 22.85
N GLN A 162 -6.02 11.91 22.34
CA GLN A 162 -6.32 11.61 20.95
C GLN A 162 -7.73 11.03 20.82
N ASP A 163 -8.47 11.48 19.81
CA ASP A 163 -9.74 10.88 19.43
C ASP A 163 -9.50 9.54 18.72
N ARG A 164 -10.42 8.60 18.93
CA ARG A 164 -10.45 7.35 18.18
C ARG A 164 -10.61 7.65 16.68
N PRO A 165 -9.75 7.09 15.81
CA PRO A 165 -9.77 7.39 14.38
C PRO A 165 -10.90 6.63 13.66
N LEU A 166 -12.12 7.12 13.79
CA LEU A 166 -13.30 6.55 13.13
C LEU A 166 -13.28 6.83 11.61
N ARG A 167 -13.92 5.93 10.85
CA ARG A 167 -14.17 6.07 9.40
C ARG A 167 -12.91 6.28 8.54
N LYS A 168 -11.77 5.75 8.98
CA LYS A 168 -10.52 5.77 8.20
C LYS A 168 -10.34 4.53 7.31
N ARG A 169 -11.16 3.51 7.54
CA ARG A 169 -11.24 2.26 6.76
C ARG A 169 -12.03 2.44 5.47
N GLY A 170 -11.80 1.56 4.49
CA GLY A 170 -12.55 1.51 3.24
C GLY A 170 -12.10 2.52 2.19
N GLN A 171 -11.03 3.27 2.45
CA GLN A 171 -10.47 4.23 1.50
C GLN A 171 -9.85 3.48 0.31
N LYS A 172 -10.47 3.64 -0.86
CA LYS A 172 -10.14 2.89 -2.07
C LYS A 172 -10.05 3.79 -3.29
N LEU A 173 -9.16 3.45 -4.21
CA LEU A 173 -9.04 4.08 -5.53
C LEU A 173 -9.02 3.00 -6.60
N VAL A 174 -10.01 3.04 -7.50
CA VAL A 174 -10.03 2.16 -8.67
C VAL A 174 -9.21 2.80 -9.79
N VAL A 175 -8.18 2.09 -10.24
CA VAL A 175 -7.36 2.47 -11.40
C VAL A 175 -7.79 1.65 -12.61
N THR A 176 -7.97 2.33 -13.73
CA THR A 176 -8.25 1.73 -15.05
C THR A 176 -7.18 2.18 -16.06
N PRO A 177 -7.01 1.46 -17.19
CA PRO A 177 -6.06 1.81 -18.23
C PRO A 177 -6.37 3.20 -18.80
N ALA A 178 -5.33 3.89 -19.28
CA ALA A 178 -5.53 5.09 -20.09
C ALA A 178 -6.45 4.81 -21.30
N ALA A 179 -7.11 5.85 -21.81
CA ALA A 179 -8.04 5.72 -22.94
C ALA A 179 -7.37 5.02 -24.14
N GLY A 180 -8.01 3.94 -24.63
CA GLY A 180 -7.48 3.10 -25.71
C GLY A 180 -6.52 2.00 -25.25
N GLY A 181 -6.19 1.92 -23.95
CA GLY A 181 -5.48 0.81 -23.34
C GLY A 181 -6.42 -0.33 -22.96
N HIS A 182 -5.90 -1.55 -22.92
CA HIS A 182 -6.68 -2.76 -22.57
C HIS A 182 -6.34 -3.29 -21.17
N PHE A 183 -5.16 -2.95 -20.64
CA PHE A 183 -4.69 -3.42 -19.33
C PHE A 183 -3.99 -2.30 -18.57
N VAL A 184 -3.97 -2.39 -17.25
CA VAL A 184 -3.36 -1.39 -16.38
C VAL A 184 -1.84 -1.45 -16.50
N THR A 185 -1.24 -0.35 -16.95
CA THR A 185 0.22 -0.19 -16.99
C THR A 185 0.75 0.27 -15.64
N THR A 186 2.06 0.14 -15.44
CA THR A 186 2.74 0.72 -14.27
C THR A 186 2.46 2.22 -14.17
N HIS A 187 2.46 2.94 -15.30
CA HIS A 187 2.21 4.38 -15.33
C HIS A 187 0.78 4.77 -14.92
N ASP A 188 -0.22 4.08 -15.46
CA ASP A 188 -1.63 4.31 -15.10
C ASP A 188 -1.81 4.21 -13.58
N TYR A 189 -1.21 3.18 -12.98
CA TYR A 189 -1.26 2.94 -11.55
C TYR A 189 -0.54 4.01 -10.73
N VAL A 190 0.76 4.23 -10.97
CA VAL A 190 1.53 5.13 -10.09
C VAL A 190 1.10 6.59 -10.20
N SER A 191 0.64 7.04 -11.37
CA SER A 191 0.21 8.43 -11.58
C SER A 191 -1.06 8.75 -10.77
N ALA A 192 -2.03 7.83 -10.79
CA ALA A 192 -3.27 7.96 -10.03
C ALA A 192 -3.04 7.76 -8.53
N VAL A 193 -2.37 6.67 -8.16
CA VAL A 193 -2.19 6.27 -6.75
C VAL A 193 -1.25 7.21 -6.01
N HIS A 194 -0.20 7.74 -6.63
CA HIS A 194 0.71 8.66 -5.90
C HIS A 194 -0.02 9.93 -5.49
N SER A 195 -0.78 10.53 -6.41
CA SER A 195 -1.55 11.75 -6.12
C SER A 195 -2.58 11.51 -5.01
N TRP A 196 -3.26 10.38 -5.05
CA TRP A 196 -4.20 9.97 -4.01
C TRP A 196 -3.53 9.74 -2.65
N LEU A 197 -2.41 9.02 -2.60
CA LEU A 197 -1.61 8.83 -1.39
C LEU A 197 -1.08 10.15 -0.82
N MET A 198 -0.71 11.12 -1.67
CA MET A 198 -0.30 12.45 -1.21
C MET A 198 -1.45 13.20 -0.53
N GLY A 199 -2.68 13.03 -1.01
CA GLY A 199 -3.88 13.56 -0.34
C GLY A 199 -4.14 12.93 1.04
N LEU A 200 -3.85 11.64 1.19
CA LEU A 200 -4.02 10.88 2.44
C LEU A 200 -2.81 10.96 3.38
N ARG A 201 -1.69 11.56 2.93
CA ARG A 201 -0.40 11.54 3.64
C ARG A 201 -0.50 11.97 5.11
N PRO A 202 -1.21 13.06 5.50
CA PRO A 202 -1.29 13.44 6.91
C PRO A 202 -1.91 12.34 7.79
N GLU A 203 -2.99 11.71 7.31
CA GLU A 203 -3.69 10.64 8.03
C GLU A 203 -2.82 9.39 8.13
N ILE A 204 -2.14 9.01 7.05
CA ILE A 204 -1.21 7.89 7.02
C ILE A 204 -0.11 8.09 8.07
N LEU A 205 0.47 9.29 8.14
CA LEU A 205 1.52 9.59 9.11
C LEU A 205 1.00 9.58 10.56
N LEU A 206 -0.24 10.00 10.81
CA LEU A 206 -0.86 9.88 12.12
C LEU A 206 -1.10 8.41 12.49
N ALA A 207 -1.57 7.57 11.55
CA ALA A 207 -1.74 6.14 11.76
C ALA A 207 -0.44 5.44 12.19
N LYS A 208 0.72 5.92 11.70
CA LYS A 208 2.04 5.43 12.13
C LYS A 208 2.42 5.74 13.58
N THR A 209 1.78 6.73 14.20
CA THR A 209 2.11 7.15 15.57
C THR A 209 1.34 6.41 16.66
N VAL A 210 0.31 5.64 16.29
CA VAL A 210 -0.69 5.13 17.24
C VAL A 210 -0.21 3.99 18.14
N ALA A 211 0.93 3.36 17.86
CA ALA A 211 1.48 2.32 18.72
C ALA A 211 2.98 2.10 18.46
N GLN A 212 3.85 2.64 19.31
CA GLN A 212 5.23 2.15 19.42
C GLN A 212 5.71 2.26 20.87
N PRO A 213 6.26 1.20 21.48
CA PRO A 213 7.00 1.29 22.75
C PRO A 213 8.24 2.22 22.65
N GLU A 214 8.75 2.41 21.43
CA GLU A 214 9.71 3.47 21.10
C GLU A 214 9.06 4.48 20.16
N PRO A 215 8.79 5.72 20.59
CA PRO A 215 8.43 6.77 19.64
C PRO A 215 9.53 6.81 18.59
N HIS A 216 9.17 6.52 17.33
CA HIS A 216 10.05 6.84 16.22
C HIS A 216 10.38 8.33 16.39
N PRO A 217 11.65 8.70 16.61
CA PRO A 217 12.00 10.01 17.13
C PRO A 217 11.52 11.07 16.15
N GLY A 218 10.36 11.66 16.45
CA GLY A 218 9.67 12.60 15.58
C GLY A 218 9.35 12.06 14.19
N SER A 219 8.10 12.18 13.77
CA SER A 219 7.74 12.26 12.35
C SER A 219 8.50 13.38 11.59
N ALA A 220 9.21 14.26 12.29
CA ALA A 220 10.12 15.26 11.74
C ALA A 220 11.46 14.64 11.30
N GLY A 221 11.52 14.21 10.03
CA GLY A 221 12.78 13.84 9.36
C GLY A 221 12.87 12.39 8.90
N MET A 222 11.90 11.54 9.23
CA MET A 222 11.81 10.21 8.65
C MET A 222 11.26 10.24 7.23
N ALA A 223 12.02 9.66 6.30
CA ALA A 223 11.54 9.36 4.97
C ALA A 223 10.73 8.06 4.99
N TRP A 224 9.59 8.08 4.31
CA TRP A 224 8.66 6.97 4.21
C TRP A 224 8.60 6.45 2.78
N MET A 225 8.45 5.15 2.63
CA MET A 225 8.39 4.45 1.34
C MET A 225 7.05 3.73 1.22
N VAL A 226 6.49 3.76 0.01
CA VAL A 226 5.30 2.98 -0.37
C VAL A 226 5.77 1.59 -0.82
N ASP A 227 5.07 0.55 -0.39
CA ASP A 227 5.35 -0.83 -0.77
C ASP A 227 4.69 -1.25 -2.11
N GLN A 228 4.64 -2.56 -2.34
CA GLN A 228 4.31 -3.19 -3.62
C GLN A 228 2.80 -3.29 -3.94
N GLY A 229 1.88 -2.82 -3.08
CA GLY A 229 0.45 -2.73 -3.40
C GLY A 229 -0.27 -4.06 -3.71
N PRO A 230 -1.56 -4.01 -4.10
CA PRO A 230 -2.36 -2.80 -4.26
C PRO A 230 -2.96 -2.31 -2.93
N GLU A 231 -2.96 -3.16 -1.90
CA GLU A 231 -3.14 -2.75 -0.51
C GLU A 231 -1.79 -2.20 0.00
N HIS A 232 -1.65 -0.87 -0.02
CA HIS A 232 -0.38 -0.22 0.24
C HIS A 232 -0.08 -0.09 1.72
N LYS A 233 1.09 -0.56 2.10
CA LYS A 233 1.71 -0.28 3.39
C LYS A 233 2.84 0.73 3.21
N VAL A 234 2.92 1.68 4.14
CA VAL A 234 3.99 2.64 4.21
C VAL A 234 5.04 2.15 5.20
N GLU A 235 6.32 2.24 4.88
CA GLU A 235 7.41 1.75 5.72
C GLU A 235 8.51 2.79 5.86
N ALA A 236 9.23 2.75 6.98
CA ALA A 236 10.40 3.61 7.15
C ALA A 236 11.42 3.26 6.05
N LYS A 237 11.98 4.30 5.40
CA LYS A 237 12.86 4.13 4.23
C LYS A 237 14.03 3.18 4.48
N GLN A 238 14.62 3.22 5.67
CA GLN A 238 15.73 2.32 6.02
C GLN A 238 15.31 0.84 6.03
N SER A 239 14.17 0.52 6.64
CA SER A 239 13.61 -0.83 6.65
C SER A 239 13.28 -1.31 5.24
N TRP A 240 12.71 -0.42 4.42
CA TRP A 240 12.39 -0.70 3.02
C TRP A 240 13.65 -0.99 2.19
N ILE A 241 14.68 -0.15 2.29
CA ILE A 241 15.97 -0.33 1.58
C ILE A 241 16.59 -1.67 1.95
N GLN A 242 16.58 -2.02 3.24
CA GLN A 242 17.12 -3.29 3.72
C GLN A 242 16.37 -4.51 3.17
N ALA A 243 15.04 -4.43 3.05
CA ALA A 243 14.24 -5.49 2.44
C ALA A 243 14.54 -5.65 0.94
N HIS A 244 14.95 -4.56 0.27
CA HIS A 244 15.24 -4.50 -1.16
C HIS A 244 16.75 -4.54 -1.47
N GLY A 245 17.53 -5.22 -0.62
CA GLY A 245 18.93 -5.56 -0.90
C GLY A 245 19.94 -4.43 -0.75
N GLY A 246 19.51 -3.26 -0.26
CA GLY A 246 20.41 -2.17 0.10
C GLY A 246 20.82 -2.18 1.57
N GLY A 247 21.80 -1.34 1.91
CA GLY A 247 22.32 -1.19 3.27
C GLY A 247 23.27 -2.31 3.73
N PRO A 248 23.89 -2.17 4.93
CA PRO A 248 24.87 -3.13 5.42
C PRO A 248 24.23 -4.51 5.67
N PRO A 249 24.96 -5.62 5.46
CA PRO A 249 24.47 -6.96 5.73
C PRO A 249 23.97 -7.05 7.17
N ARG A 250 22.80 -7.69 7.39
CA ARG A 250 22.36 -7.99 8.75
C ARG A 250 23.44 -8.83 9.43
N PRO A 251 23.97 -8.42 10.59
CA PRO A 251 24.90 -9.26 11.34
C PRO A 251 24.20 -10.57 11.68
N ILE A 252 24.77 -11.69 11.24
CA ILE A 252 24.24 -13.01 11.54
C ILE A 252 24.48 -13.24 13.03
N PRO A 253 23.43 -13.53 13.84
CA PRO A 253 23.62 -13.88 15.24
C PRO A 253 24.62 -15.02 15.37
N ALA A 254 25.51 -14.95 16.37
CA ALA A 254 26.54 -15.98 16.59
C ALA A 254 25.94 -17.39 16.69
N SER A 255 24.73 -17.51 17.24
CA SER A 255 23.95 -18.75 17.31
C SER A 255 23.58 -19.28 15.92
N THR A 256 23.07 -18.43 15.02
CA THR A 256 22.73 -18.79 13.63
C THR A 256 23.99 -19.14 12.83
N ALA A 257 25.09 -18.41 13.02
CA ALA A 257 26.38 -18.72 12.39
C ALA A 257 26.91 -20.10 12.82
N ALA A 258 26.79 -20.44 14.11
CA ALA A 258 27.18 -21.75 14.62
C ALA A 258 26.31 -22.89 14.06
N ILE A 259 25.01 -22.68 13.90
CA ILE A 259 24.10 -23.66 13.26
C ILE A 259 24.48 -23.88 11.80
N LEU A 260 24.70 -22.81 11.03
CA LEU A 260 25.10 -22.91 9.63
C LEU A 260 26.46 -23.61 9.47
N ALA A 261 27.41 -23.36 10.38
CA ALA A 261 28.69 -24.06 10.39
C ALA A 261 28.54 -25.57 10.63
N ARG A 262 27.66 -25.98 11.56
CA ARG A 262 27.35 -27.39 11.82
C ARG A 262 26.73 -28.07 10.59
N ILE A 263 25.77 -27.42 9.94
CA ILE A 263 25.10 -27.95 8.73
C ILE A 263 26.09 -28.10 7.56
N ARG A 264 27.02 -27.15 7.39
CA ARG A 264 28.08 -27.26 6.36
C ARG A 264 29.04 -28.40 6.66
N ALA A 265 29.42 -28.57 7.93
CA ALA A 265 30.30 -29.66 8.36
C ALA A 265 29.67 -31.05 8.18
N SER A 266 28.34 -31.18 8.29
CA SER A 266 27.64 -32.46 8.08
C SER A 266 27.40 -32.80 6.61
N ARG A 267 27.40 -31.81 5.70
CA ARG A 267 27.25 -32.01 4.25
C ARG A 267 28.54 -32.40 3.54
N ASN A 268 29.69 -32.14 4.16
CA ASN A 268 31.02 -32.45 3.63
C ASN A 268 31.59 -33.77 4.19
N ARG A 269 30.74 -34.65 4.74
CA ARG A 269 31.09 -36.00 5.19
C ARG A 269 30.45 -37.05 4.32
#